data_AF-A0A6A8Q3A3-F1
#
_entry.id   AF-A0A6A8Q3A3-F1
#
_cell.length_a   1.000
_cell.length_b   1.000
_cell.length_c   1.000
_cell.angle_alpha   90.00
_cell.angle_beta   90.00
_cell.angle_gamma   90.00
#
_symmetry.space_group_name_H-M   'P 1'
#
loop_
_entity.id
_entity.type
_entity.pdbx_description
1 polymer ?
#
loop_
_entity_poly.entity_id
_entity_poly.type
_entity_poly.pdbx_seq_one_letter_code
_entity_poly.pdbx_strand_id
1 'polypeptide(L)'
;MEYSFVYIGQRNQTNTIISETLIDEFGCAVHFHNVDEILKNDTIFEKLQPHLIIIDLYTSPGSAPSQIRKIRAIAPASPILALHVFTEAKLKTPLLDSGANEVLSTTPSQTDLIDTTYSLIKKSGSSTGTRD
;
A
#
# COMPACT_ATOMS: atom_id res chain seq x y z
N MET A 1 4.49 -18.21 7.35
CA MET A 1 3.93 -16.96 7.87
C MET A 1 3.14 -16.38 6.72
N GLU A 2 1.83 -16.22 6.86
CA GLU A 2 0.97 -15.74 5.76
C GLU A 2 1.01 -14.20 5.79
N TYR A 3 1.43 -13.58 4.68
CA TYR A 3 1.41 -12.13 4.58
C TYR A 3 -0.05 -11.65 4.50
N SER A 4 -0.36 -10.54 5.16
CA SER A 4 -1.66 -9.87 5.06
C SER A 4 -1.45 -8.48 4.47
N PHE A 5 -2.11 -8.19 3.36
CA PHE A 5 -2.07 -6.90 2.67
C PHE A 5 -3.44 -6.25 2.69
N VAL A 6 -3.46 -4.93 2.93
CA VAL A 6 -4.67 -4.12 2.77
C VAL A 6 -4.58 -3.36 1.45
N TYR A 7 -5.57 -3.52 0.59
CA TYR A 7 -5.69 -2.83 -0.68
C TYR A 7 -6.81 -1.79 -0.61
N ILE A 8 -6.47 -0.51 -0.73
CA ILE A 8 -7.39 0.62 -0.65
C ILE A 8 -7.68 1.11 -2.07
N GLY A 9 -8.89 0.90 -2.56
CA GLY A 9 -9.31 1.28 -3.90
C GLY A 9 -10.58 0.57 -4.34
N GLN A 10 -11.02 0.83 -5.57
CA GLN A 10 -12.14 0.11 -6.15
C GLN A 10 -11.69 -1.21 -6.78
N ARG A 11 -12.57 -2.23 -6.71
CA ARG A 11 -12.37 -3.46 -7.48
C ARG A 11 -12.67 -3.18 -8.95
N ASN A 12 -11.61 -3.12 -9.74
CA ASN A 12 -11.65 -3.02 -11.21
C ASN A 12 -10.66 -4.05 -11.79
N GLN A 13 -10.63 -4.19 -13.12
CA GLN A 13 -9.78 -5.19 -13.77
C GLN A 13 -8.30 -5.05 -13.37
N THR A 14 -7.75 -3.83 -13.39
CA THR A 14 -6.35 -3.58 -13.05
C THR A 14 -6.03 -3.94 -11.61
N ASN A 15 -6.85 -3.51 -10.66
CA ASN A 15 -6.64 -3.75 -9.23
C ASN A 15 -6.83 -5.23 -8.89
N THR A 16 -7.73 -5.93 -9.58
CA THR A 16 -7.87 -7.39 -9.48
C THR A 16 -6.60 -8.09 -9.95
N ILE A 17 -6.07 -7.75 -11.13
CA ILE A 17 -4.81 -8.34 -11.65
C ILE A 17 -3.65 -8.10 -10.68
N ILE A 18 -3.52 -6.89 -10.15
CA ILE A 18 -2.48 -6.57 -9.15
C ILE A 18 -2.66 -7.45 -7.92
N SER A 19 -3.88 -7.58 -7.39
CA SER A 19 -4.11 -8.41 -6.20
C SER A 19 -3.88 -9.90 -6.43
N GLU A 20 -4.26 -10.43 -7.59
CA GLU A 20 -4.01 -11.82 -7.96
C GLU A 20 -2.50 -12.07 -8.09
N THR A 21 -1.77 -11.16 -8.74
CA THR A 21 -0.30 -11.22 -8.81
C THR A 21 0.33 -11.27 -7.41
N LEU A 22 -0.16 -10.45 -6.48
CA LEU A 22 0.35 -10.46 -5.10
C LEU A 22 0.03 -11.76 -4.37
N ILE A 23 -1.17 -12.31 -4.57
CA ILE A 23 -1.58 -13.59 -3.97
C ILE A 23 -0.70 -14.72 -4.50
N ASP A 24 -0.50 -14.80 -5.82
CA ASP A 24 0.24 -15.87 -6.47
C ASP A 24 1.73 -15.86 -6.08
N GLU A 25 2.34 -14.66 -6.02
CA GLU A 25 3.78 -14.52 -5.79
C GLU A 25 4.16 -14.55 -4.29
N PHE A 26 3.29 -14.05 -3.40
CA PHE A 26 3.59 -13.91 -1.98
C PHE A 26 2.80 -14.86 -1.08
N GLY A 27 1.82 -15.60 -1.60
CA GLY A 27 0.94 -16.45 -0.80
C GLY A 27 0.23 -15.66 0.30
N CYS A 28 -0.24 -14.44 -0.03
CA CYS A 28 -0.78 -13.48 0.92
C CYS A 28 -2.31 -13.42 0.89
N ALA A 29 -2.93 -12.98 1.98
CA ALA A 29 -4.32 -12.53 2.00
C ALA A 29 -4.40 -11.05 1.59
N VAL A 30 -5.24 -10.72 0.61
CA VAL A 30 -5.49 -9.33 0.18
C VAL A 30 -6.89 -8.87 0.61
N HIS A 31 -6.94 -7.88 1.50
CA HIS A 31 -8.17 -7.30 2.03
C HIS A 31 -8.49 -5.99 1.32
N PHE A 32 -9.49 -6.01 0.43
CA PHE A 32 -9.94 -4.82 -0.27
C PHE A 32 -10.86 -3.95 0.59
N HIS A 33 -10.56 -2.67 0.63
CA HIS A 33 -11.35 -1.64 1.28
C HIS A 33 -11.43 -0.39 0.40
N ASN A 34 -12.46 0.43 0.58
CA ASN A 34 -12.43 1.80 0.06
C ASN A 34 -11.89 2.77 1.12
N VAL A 35 -11.52 3.99 0.70
CA VAL A 35 -10.98 5.01 1.61
C VAL A 35 -11.98 5.36 2.72
N ASP A 36 -13.27 5.46 2.40
CA ASP A 36 -14.29 5.86 3.39
C ASP A 36 -14.44 4.82 4.51
N GLU A 37 -14.33 3.53 4.20
CA GLU A 37 -14.33 2.44 5.18
C GLU A 37 -13.15 2.56 6.14
N ILE A 38 -11.95 2.76 5.60
CA ILE A 38 -10.72 2.90 6.39
C ILE A 38 -10.79 4.14 7.28
N LEU A 39 -11.25 5.28 6.75
CA LEU A 39 -11.30 6.52 7.51
C LEU A 39 -12.42 6.57 8.56
N LYS A 40 -13.46 5.75 8.41
CA LYS A 40 -14.55 5.62 9.40
C LYS A 40 -14.29 4.54 10.45
N ASN A 41 -13.34 3.63 10.21
CA ASN A 41 -13.07 2.49 11.07
C ASN A 41 -11.56 2.22 11.13
N ASP A 42 -10.88 2.94 12.03
CA ASP A 42 -9.44 2.81 12.28
C ASP A 42 -9.04 1.41 12.80
N THR A 43 -9.95 0.68 13.45
CA THR A 43 -9.68 -0.68 13.98
C THR A 43 -9.37 -1.72 12.90
N ILE A 44 -9.61 -1.43 11.61
CA ILE A 44 -9.28 -2.34 10.51
C ILE A 44 -7.79 -2.68 10.52
N PHE A 45 -6.92 -1.66 10.67
CA PHE A 45 -5.48 -1.88 10.67
C PHE A 45 -4.97 -2.56 11.94
N GLU A 46 -5.60 -2.30 13.08
CA GLU A 46 -5.28 -2.98 14.34
C GLU A 46 -5.59 -4.48 14.26
N LYS A 47 -6.70 -4.84 13.61
CA LYS A 47 -7.14 -6.24 13.46
C LYS A 47 -6.33 -7.00 12.42
N LEU A 48 -6.09 -6.38 11.26
CA LEU A 48 -5.41 -7.04 10.15
C LEU A 48 -3.89 -7.01 10.28
N GLN A 49 -3.34 -6.03 11.00
CA GLN A 49 -1.89 -5.82 11.15
C GLN A 49 -1.14 -5.98 9.82
N PRO A 50 -1.50 -5.19 8.78
CA PRO A 50 -1.02 -5.47 7.45
C PRO A 50 0.48 -5.29 7.32
N HIS A 51 1.09 -6.22 6.60
CA HIS A 51 2.50 -6.19 6.21
C HIS A 51 2.76 -5.18 5.10
N LEU A 52 1.72 -4.83 4.34
CA LEU A 52 1.74 -3.80 3.31
C LEU A 52 0.34 -3.20 3.15
N ILE A 53 0.30 -1.89 2.98
CA ILE A 53 -0.88 -1.15 2.54
C ILE A 53 -0.63 -0.69 1.12
N ILE A 54 -1.52 -1.05 0.21
CA ILE A 54 -1.53 -0.55 -1.16
C ILE A 54 -2.69 0.44 -1.28
N ILE A 55 -2.45 1.62 -1.83
CA ILE A 55 -3.53 2.58 -2.13
C ILE A 55 -3.52 2.95 -3.61
N ASP A 56 -4.63 2.65 -4.28
CA ASP A 56 -4.91 3.18 -5.61
C ASP A 56 -5.51 4.58 -5.50
N LEU A 57 -4.70 5.59 -5.82
CA LEU A 57 -5.08 6.99 -5.75
C LEU A 57 -5.98 7.41 -6.92
N TYR A 58 -6.07 6.61 -8.00
CA TYR A 58 -6.94 6.92 -9.13
C TYR A 58 -8.41 6.62 -8.81
N THR A 59 -8.67 5.52 -8.10
CA THR A 59 -10.04 5.13 -7.71
C THR A 59 -10.44 5.61 -6.31
N SER A 60 -9.55 6.33 -5.63
CA SER A 60 -9.77 6.87 -4.29
C SER A 60 -10.11 8.36 -4.36
N PRO A 61 -11.37 8.78 -4.11
CA PRO A 61 -11.77 10.18 -4.25
C PRO A 61 -11.10 11.09 -3.22
N GLY A 62 -10.48 12.18 -3.67
CA GLY A 62 -9.89 13.21 -2.81
C GLY A 62 -8.46 13.60 -3.19
N SER A 63 -7.82 14.39 -2.33
CA SER A 63 -6.42 14.79 -2.52
C SER A 63 -5.49 13.64 -2.14
N ALA A 64 -4.70 13.15 -3.10
CA ALA A 64 -3.79 12.02 -2.92
C ALA A 64 -2.79 12.20 -1.73
N PRO A 65 -2.05 13.32 -1.61
CA PRO A 65 -1.23 13.59 -0.43
C PRO A 65 -2.01 13.54 0.89
N SER A 66 -3.23 14.09 0.91
CA SER A 66 -4.07 14.10 2.12
C SER A 66 -4.51 12.70 2.53
N GLN A 67 -4.89 11.85 1.57
CA GLN A 67 -5.27 10.45 1.85
C GLN A 67 -4.10 9.66 2.43
N ILE A 68 -2.91 9.77 1.83
CA ILE A 68 -1.71 9.11 2.34
C ILE A 68 -1.41 9.53 3.78
N ARG A 69 -1.49 10.84 4.09
CA ARG A 69 -1.29 11.34 5.47
C ARG A 69 -2.27 10.74 6.46
N LYS A 70 -3.55 10.66 6.08
CA LYS A 70 -4.58 10.06 6.93
C LYS A 70 -4.32 8.58 7.16
N ILE A 71 -3.99 7.82 6.11
CA ILE A 71 -3.68 6.39 6.24
C ILE A 71 -2.43 6.17 7.09
N ARG A 72 -1.37 6.95 6.87
CA ARG A 72 -0.15 6.92 7.69
C ARG A 72 -0.43 7.21 9.16
N ALA A 73 -1.34 8.13 9.46
CA ALA A 73 -1.71 8.45 10.84
C ALA A 73 -2.40 7.27 11.54
N ILE A 74 -3.19 6.48 10.80
CA ILE A 74 -3.93 5.33 11.36
C ILE A 74 -3.06 4.06 11.38
N ALA A 75 -2.17 3.89 10.40
CA ALA A 75 -1.25 2.76 10.29
C ALA A 75 0.22 3.24 10.26
N PRO A 76 0.76 3.73 11.39
CA PRO A 76 2.07 4.36 11.42
C PRO A 76 3.22 3.41 11.08
N ALA A 77 3.08 2.12 11.39
CA ALA A 77 4.15 1.13 11.21
C ALA A 77 4.12 0.39 9.85
N SER A 78 2.94 0.24 9.22
CA SER A 78 2.83 -0.52 7.98
C SER A 78 3.39 0.26 6.79
N PRO A 79 4.17 -0.37 5.89
CA PRO A 79 4.62 0.30 4.68
C PRO A 79 3.43 0.62 3.77
N ILE A 80 3.49 1.76 3.08
CA ILE A 80 2.47 2.23 2.14
C ILE A 80 3.07 2.27 0.74
N LEU A 81 2.51 1.48 -0.17
CA LEU A 81 2.73 1.55 -1.61
C LEU A 81 1.59 2.33 -2.26
N ALA A 82 1.88 3.49 -2.83
CA ALA A 82 0.89 4.28 -3.56
C ALA A 82 0.91 3.94 -5.05
N LEU A 83 -0.26 3.72 -5.65
CA LEU A 83 -0.43 3.60 -7.09
C LEU A 83 -1.00 4.92 -7.62
N HIS A 84 -0.34 5.49 -8.61
CA HIS A 84 -0.65 6.81 -9.13
C HIS A 84 -0.47 6.88 -10.65
N VAL A 85 -1.31 7.65 -11.34
CA VAL A 85 -1.30 7.75 -12.81
C VAL A 85 -0.04 8.44 -13.35
N PHE A 86 0.63 9.24 -12.52
CA PHE A 86 1.84 9.97 -12.91
C PHE A 86 3.07 9.43 -12.18
N THR A 87 4.10 9.08 -12.94
CA THR A 87 5.37 8.52 -12.44
C THR A 87 6.53 9.52 -12.43
N GLU A 88 6.31 10.76 -12.88
CA GLU A 88 7.32 11.82 -12.87
C GLU A 88 7.74 12.17 -11.44
N ALA A 89 9.03 12.38 -11.21
CA ALA A 89 9.59 12.61 -9.87
C ALA A 89 8.89 13.76 -9.11
N LYS A 90 8.56 14.86 -9.79
CA LYS A 90 7.86 16.03 -9.22
C LYS A 90 6.47 15.70 -8.67
N LEU A 91 5.84 14.64 -9.18
CA LEU A 91 4.51 14.19 -8.77
C LEU A 91 4.58 13.06 -7.74
N LYS A 92 5.72 12.35 -7.64
CA LYS A 92 5.99 11.37 -6.57
C LYS A 92 6.37 12.02 -5.24
N THR A 93 7.20 13.07 -5.25
CA THR A 93 7.72 13.71 -4.02
C THR A 93 6.62 14.08 -3.01
N PRO A 94 5.50 14.73 -3.41
CA PRO A 94 4.44 15.06 -2.44
C PRO A 94 3.76 13.85 -1.79
N LEU A 95 3.76 12.70 -2.47
CA LEU A 95 3.20 11.45 -1.97
C LEU A 95 4.15 10.79 -0.96
N LEU A 96 5.44 10.77 -1.27
CA LEU A 96 6.49 10.30 -0.37
C LEU A 96 6.57 11.15 0.90
N ASP A 97 6.59 12.48 0.76
CA ASP A 97 6.57 13.45 1.87
C ASP A 97 5.31 13.33 2.75
N SER A 98 4.23 12.78 2.18
CA SER A 98 2.98 12.52 2.88
C SER A 98 2.95 11.20 3.63
N GLY A 99 3.99 10.37 3.48
CA GLY A 99 4.18 9.12 4.22
C GLY A 99 4.07 7.84 3.39
N ALA A 100 4.00 7.93 2.05
CA ALA A 100 4.17 6.75 1.20
C ALA A 100 5.63 6.29 1.23
N ASN A 101 5.87 4.98 1.25
CA ASN A 101 7.21 4.42 1.20
C ASN A 101 7.70 4.27 -0.24
N GLU A 102 6.80 4.01 -1.18
CA GLU A 102 7.10 3.97 -2.61
C GLU A 102 5.85 4.34 -3.44
N VAL A 103 6.09 4.76 -4.68
CA VAL A 103 5.04 5.10 -5.65
C VAL A 103 5.26 4.36 -6.96
N LEU A 104 4.27 3.57 -7.39
CA LEU A 104 4.22 2.93 -8.70
C LEU A 104 3.13 3.54 -9.59
N SER A 105 3.20 3.22 -10.89
CA SER A 105 2.10 3.48 -11.82
C SER A 105 0.85 2.71 -11.39
N THR A 106 -0.34 3.18 -11.77
CA THR A 106 -1.59 2.41 -11.64
C THR A 106 -1.60 1.12 -12.46
N THR A 107 -0.75 1.04 -13.50
CA THR A 107 -0.50 -0.17 -14.28
C THR A 107 0.99 -0.51 -14.19
N PRO A 108 1.49 -0.97 -13.03
CA PRO A 108 2.89 -1.34 -12.89
C PRO A 108 3.19 -2.58 -13.75
N SER A 109 4.44 -2.75 -14.17
CA SER A 109 4.87 -4.05 -14.66
C SER A 109 4.84 -5.07 -13.52
N GLN A 110 4.65 -6.35 -13.84
CA GLN A 110 4.68 -7.42 -12.83
C GLN A 110 6.01 -7.43 -12.07
N THR A 111 7.13 -7.24 -12.77
CA THR A 111 8.47 -7.14 -12.16
C THR A 111 8.56 -5.97 -11.17
N ASP A 112 8.15 -4.77 -11.57
CA ASP A 112 8.20 -3.60 -10.67
C ASP A 112 7.33 -3.78 -9.43
N LEU A 113 6.14 -4.38 -9.60
CA LEU A 113 5.24 -4.69 -8.49
C LEU A 113 5.87 -5.66 -7.50
N ILE A 114 6.43 -6.77 -7.99
CA ILE A 114 7.05 -7.82 -7.16
C ILE A 114 8.28 -7.27 -6.44
N ASP A 115 9.21 -6.66 -7.17
CA ASP A 115 10.48 -6.18 -6.62
C ASP A 115 10.24 -5.10 -5.56
N THR A 116 9.31 -4.17 -5.83
CA THR A 116 8.93 -3.13 -4.89
C THR A 116 8.27 -3.73 -3.65
N THR A 117 7.32 -4.65 -3.83
CA THR A 117 6.61 -5.31 -2.73
C THR A 117 7.59 -6.06 -1.83
N TYR A 118 8.50 -6.85 -2.41
CA TYR A 118 9.53 -7.60 -1.68
C TYR A 118 10.45 -6.66 -0.87
N SER A 119 10.88 -5.55 -1.48
CA SER A 119 11.70 -4.53 -0.81
C SER A 119 10.99 -3.93 0.41
N LEU A 120 9.69 -3.62 0.29
CA LEU A 120 8.91 -2.99 1.36
C LEU A 120 8.65 -3.94 2.54
N ILE A 121 8.26 -5.19 2.26
CA ILE A 121 7.97 -6.17 3.32
C ILE A 121 9.25 -6.60 4.05
N LYS A 122 10.40 -6.70 3.36
CA LYS A 122 11.69 -7.05 3.98
C LYS A 122 12.22 -5.96 4.92
N LYS A 123 12.09 -4.69 4.53
CA LYS A 123 12.47 -3.54 5.38
C LYS A 123 11.63 -3.48 6.66
N SER A 124 10.38 -3.92 6.59
CA SER A 124 9.45 -3.93 7.73
C SER A 124 9.73 -5.06 8.73
N GLY A 125 10.34 -6.16 8.29
CA GLY A 125 10.73 -7.29 9.15
C GLY A 125 12.12 -7.21 9.78
N SER A 126 12.93 -6.20 9.44
CA SER A 126 14.34 -6.08 9.89
C SER A 126 14.54 -5.15 11.11
N SER A 127 13.48 -4.62 11.71
CA SER A 127 13.54 -3.76 12.90
C SER A 127 13.55 -4.50 14.25
N THR A 128 13.74 -5.81 14.29
CA THR A 128 14.02 -6.57 15.52
C THR A 128 15.49 -6.99 15.58
N GLY A 129 16.38 -6.07 15.94
CA GLY A 129 17.80 -6.43 16.02
C GLY A 129 18.76 -5.29 16.31
N THR A 130 18.64 -4.67 17.48
CA THR A 130 19.79 -4.13 18.24
C THR A 130 19.32 -3.81 19.66
N ARG A 131 19.38 -4.82 20.52
CA ARG A 131 19.63 -4.61 21.95
C ARG A 131 21.13 -4.75 22.10
N ASP A 132 21.80 -3.65 22.40
CA ASP A 132 23.01 -3.60 23.23
C ASP A 132 22.79 -2.51 24.28
#